data_AF-A0A2V8UKI8-F1
#
_entry.id   AF-A0A2V8UKI8-F1
#
_cell.length_a   1.000
_cell.length_b   1.000
_cell.length_c   1.000
_cell.angle_alpha   90.00
_cell.angle_beta   90.00
_cell.angle_gamma   90.00
#
_symmetry.space_group_name_H-M   'P 1'
#
loop_
_entity.id
_entity.type
_entity.pdbx_description
1 polymer ?
#
loop_
_entity_poly.entity_id
_entity_poly.type
_entity_poly.pdbx_seq_one_letter_code
_entity_poly.pdbx_strand_id
1 'polypeptide(L)'
;MYPCFFTGQKFCALQNTMEPIRTLFERQEPGLTALLPEDLRAIYGGDLRFPSARGGRPYVIGNFVSTLDGVVSYEIPGQSGGGDISGFNEGDRFIMGLLRASADAVIVGAGTLHEVNPKHLWAAEYVYREGAEWYARYRGDILHKPQYPINVIASGSGRLDLSRAVFRTPGLRTVIVTTREGAEHLAAAGAAALTSTEVRVIQNSGSRLTAAAIVAMLAREFDVKLLLHEGGPILFGSFVAQGLVDEFFVTIAPQLAGRNQGSPRPGMLAGVEFLPGTAPWLEALSVKQQGDHLYLRYRKRTSSAE
;
A
#
# COMPACT_ATOMS: atom_id res chain seq x y z
N MET A 1 -45.77 -7.49 45.60
CA MET A 1 -44.61 -6.63 45.87
C MET A 1 -43.49 -7.08 44.93
N TYR A 2 -43.34 -6.46 43.76
CA TYR A 2 -42.13 -6.60 42.92
C TYR A 2 -40.95 -5.95 43.64
N PRO A 3 -39.70 -6.45 43.55
CA PRO A 3 -38.81 -6.19 42.38
C PRO A 3 -37.69 -7.27 42.22
N CYS A 4 -36.65 -7.22 41.38
CA CYS A 4 -36.20 -6.48 40.18
C CYS A 4 -35.15 -7.38 39.51
N PHE A 5 -35.14 -7.41 38.18
CA PHE A 5 -34.08 -8.01 37.37
C PHE A 5 -32.75 -7.26 37.53
N PHE A 6 -31.64 -7.96 37.76
CA PHE A 6 -30.28 -7.41 37.60
C PHE A 6 -29.64 -7.97 36.32
N THR A 7 -29.80 -7.22 35.24
CA THR A 7 -28.88 -7.18 34.11
C THR A 7 -27.68 -6.32 34.48
N GLY A 8 -26.46 -6.78 34.25
CA GLY A 8 -25.30 -5.89 34.32
C GLY A 8 -23.96 -6.53 34.66
N GLN A 9 -23.48 -7.47 33.84
CA GLN A 9 -22.07 -7.89 33.93
C GLN A 9 -21.52 -8.47 32.61
N LYS A 10 -21.75 -7.78 31.48
CA LYS A 10 -21.04 -8.04 30.20
C LYS A 10 -20.79 -6.75 29.38
N PHE A 11 -20.58 -5.62 30.04
CA PHE A 11 -20.27 -4.33 29.38
C PHE A 11 -19.02 -3.64 29.97
N CYS A 12 -18.03 -4.42 30.39
CA CYS A 12 -16.72 -3.91 30.81
C CYS A 12 -15.61 -4.81 30.28
N ALA A 13 -15.37 -4.79 28.96
CA ALA A 13 -14.13 -5.28 28.34
C ALA A 13 -13.97 -4.83 26.87
N LEU A 14 -14.32 -3.60 26.50
CA LEU A 14 -13.98 -3.01 25.19
C LEU A 14 -13.81 -1.50 25.37
N GLN A 15 -12.71 -1.10 26.00
CA GLN A 15 -12.38 0.31 26.26
C GLN A 15 -11.12 0.76 25.50
N ASN A 16 -10.86 0.17 24.33
CA ASN A 16 -9.72 0.49 23.48
C ASN A 16 -10.13 0.52 21.99
N THR A 17 -11.26 1.15 21.68
CA THR A 17 -11.67 1.39 20.30
C THR A 17 -11.02 2.67 19.81
N MET A 18 -10.11 2.56 18.83
CA MET A 18 -9.56 3.68 18.07
C MET A 18 -10.64 4.73 17.76
N GLU A 19 -10.31 6.02 17.88
CA GLU A 19 -11.24 7.08 17.50
C GLU A 19 -11.63 6.91 16.02
N PRO A 20 -12.93 6.91 15.67
CA PRO A 20 -13.36 6.77 14.30
C PRO A 20 -12.76 7.85 13.39
N ILE A 21 -12.36 7.43 12.19
CA ILE A 21 -11.94 8.35 11.15
C ILE A 21 -13.18 9.11 10.65
N ARG A 22 -13.15 10.43 10.76
CA ARG A 22 -14.24 11.30 10.34
C ARG A 22 -14.20 11.51 8.83
N THR A 23 -15.31 11.27 8.16
CA THR A 23 -15.47 11.64 6.74
C THR A 23 -15.85 13.11 6.60
N LEU A 24 -15.03 13.87 5.88
CA LEU A 24 -15.26 15.28 5.55
C LEU A 24 -15.88 15.43 4.18
N PHE A 25 -15.49 14.56 3.25
CA PHE A 25 -16.02 14.49 1.90
C PHE A 25 -16.00 13.03 1.44
N GLU A 26 -17.08 12.59 0.82
CA GLU A 26 -17.16 11.30 0.12
C GLU A 26 -18.01 11.52 -1.12
N ARG A 27 -17.46 11.14 -2.26
CA ARG A 27 -18.19 11.15 -3.51
C ARG A 27 -19.21 10.02 -3.49
N GLN A 28 -20.48 10.35 -3.72
CA GLN A 28 -21.52 9.33 -3.82
C GLN A 28 -21.32 8.46 -5.06
N GLU A 29 -21.20 7.15 -4.84
CA GLU A 29 -21.38 6.14 -5.89
C GLU A 29 -22.72 5.45 -5.63
N PRO A 30 -23.79 5.80 -6.37
CA PRO A 30 -25.12 5.27 -6.11
C PRO A 30 -25.20 3.75 -6.36
N GLY A 31 -25.94 3.06 -5.49
CA GLY A 31 -26.42 1.69 -5.75
C GLY A 31 -25.49 0.54 -5.36
N LEU A 32 -24.42 0.80 -4.60
CA LEU A 32 -23.55 -0.27 -4.09
C LEU A 32 -23.96 -0.71 -2.68
N THR A 33 -24.07 -2.02 -2.46
CA THR A 33 -24.19 -2.62 -1.12
C THR A 33 -22.95 -2.26 -0.27
N ALA A 34 -22.97 -2.43 1.06
CA ALA A 34 -21.75 -2.27 1.87
C ALA A 34 -20.83 -3.50 1.73
N LEU A 35 -19.50 -3.31 1.61
CA LEU A 35 -18.51 -4.41 1.52
C LEU A 35 -17.82 -4.64 2.86
N LEU A 36 -17.37 -3.56 3.50
CA LEU A 36 -16.68 -3.66 4.78
C LEU A 36 -17.63 -4.21 5.86
N PRO A 37 -17.13 -5.10 6.74
CA PRO A 37 -17.79 -5.42 8.00
C PRO A 37 -18.17 -4.15 8.77
N GLU A 38 -19.27 -4.21 9.53
CA GLU A 38 -19.85 -3.02 10.18
C GLU A 38 -18.88 -2.29 11.11
N ASP A 39 -18.06 -3.03 11.85
CA ASP A 39 -17.05 -2.47 12.75
C ASP A 39 -15.91 -1.76 11.98
N LEU A 40 -15.40 -2.35 10.90
CA LEU A 40 -14.43 -1.68 10.02
C LEU A 40 -15.03 -0.45 9.35
N ARG A 41 -16.30 -0.52 8.92
CA ARG A 41 -17.02 0.60 8.31
C ARG A 41 -17.20 1.75 9.29
N ALA A 42 -17.48 1.44 10.56
CA ALA A 42 -17.60 2.43 11.62
C ALA A 42 -16.26 3.14 11.89
N ILE A 43 -15.15 2.41 11.95
CA ILE A 43 -13.81 2.99 12.18
C ILE A 43 -13.32 3.77 10.96
N TYR A 44 -13.50 3.24 9.74
CA TYR A 44 -13.08 3.91 8.51
C TYR A 44 -13.95 5.13 8.13
N GLY A 45 -15.11 5.28 8.76
CA GLY A 45 -16.05 6.37 8.48
C GLY A 45 -16.75 6.23 7.12
N GLY A 46 -16.98 5.02 6.65
CA GLY A 46 -17.57 4.75 5.33
C GLY A 46 -17.21 3.37 4.81
N ASP A 47 -17.64 3.06 3.59
CA ASP A 47 -17.28 1.81 2.91
C ASP A 47 -16.03 1.99 2.04
N LEU A 48 -15.32 0.89 1.74
CA LEU A 48 -14.16 0.89 0.85
C LEU A 48 -14.31 -0.22 -0.18
N ARG A 49 -14.27 0.16 -1.46
CA ARG A 49 -14.44 -0.74 -2.59
C ARG A 49 -13.49 -0.37 -3.72
N PHE A 50 -13.05 -1.39 -4.45
CA PHE A 50 -12.20 -1.25 -5.63
C PHE A 50 -12.92 -1.84 -6.84
N PRO A 51 -12.96 -1.14 -7.98
CA PRO A 51 -13.45 -1.70 -9.22
C PRO A 51 -12.70 -2.98 -9.59
N SER A 52 -13.39 -3.89 -10.28
CA SER A 52 -12.72 -5.03 -10.90
C SER A 52 -11.67 -4.56 -11.91
N ALA A 53 -10.56 -5.30 -11.97
CA ALA A 53 -9.52 -5.17 -12.98
C ALA A 53 -10.11 -4.96 -14.39
N ARG A 54 -9.76 -3.84 -15.05
CA ARG A 54 -10.18 -3.53 -16.42
C ARG A 54 -9.02 -3.76 -17.40
N GLY A 55 -9.33 -4.25 -18.60
CA GLY A 55 -8.36 -4.33 -19.70
C GLY A 55 -7.22 -5.34 -19.50
N GLY A 56 -7.47 -6.43 -18.75
CA GLY A 56 -6.50 -7.52 -18.58
C GLY A 56 -5.30 -7.22 -17.67
N ARG A 57 -5.31 -6.06 -16.98
CA ARG A 57 -4.31 -5.72 -15.95
C ARG A 57 -4.97 -5.58 -14.57
N PRO A 58 -4.21 -5.78 -13.47
CA PRO A 58 -4.68 -5.47 -12.12
C PRO A 58 -5.13 -4.01 -12.01
N TYR A 59 -6.11 -3.76 -11.15
CA TYR A 59 -6.41 -2.43 -10.63
C TYR A 59 -5.28 -2.03 -9.67
N VAL A 60 -4.68 -0.86 -9.86
CA VAL A 60 -3.50 -0.44 -9.09
C VAL A 60 -3.83 0.76 -8.23
N ILE A 61 -3.57 0.62 -6.93
CA ILE A 61 -3.71 1.69 -5.96
C ILE A 61 -2.34 2.06 -5.39
N GLY A 62 -2.02 3.35 -5.34
CA GLY A 62 -0.83 3.86 -4.65
C GLY A 62 -1.16 4.29 -3.24
N ASN A 63 -0.35 3.95 -2.25
CA ASN A 63 -0.49 4.43 -0.89
C ASN A 63 0.77 5.16 -0.44
N PHE A 64 0.61 6.43 -0.04
CA PHE A 64 1.69 7.28 0.43
C PHE A 64 1.25 8.11 1.62
N VAL A 65 2.22 8.46 2.45
CA VAL A 65 2.12 9.55 3.42
C VAL A 65 3.07 10.66 2.99
N SER A 66 2.66 11.91 3.17
CA SER A 66 3.49 13.07 2.90
C SER A 66 3.35 14.15 3.97
N THR A 67 4.41 14.91 4.19
CA THR A 67 4.34 16.21 4.88
C THR A 67 3.52 17.22 4.06
N LEU A 68 3.14 18.34 4.67
CA LEU A 68 2.43 19.42 3.98
C LEU A 68 3.21 19.99 2.78
N ASP A 69 4.53 19.99 2.84
CA ASP A 69 5.43 20.42 1.77
C ASP A 69 5.84 19.28 0.81
N GLY A 70 5.16 18.13 0.87
CA GLY A 70 5.25 17.08 -0.13
C GLY A 70 6.44 16.13 0.03
N VAL A 71 7.09 16.04 1.19
CA VAL A 71 8.17 15.06 1.46
C VAL A 71 7.56 13.74 1.90
N VAL A 72 8.06 12.61 1.37
CA VAL A 72 7.55 11.26 1.67
C VAL A 72 8.56 10.35 2.38
N SER A 73 9.81 10.79 2.50
CA SER A 73 10.86 10.10 3.26
C SER A 73 11.92 11.11 3.67
N TYR A 74 12.49 10.93 4.85
CA TYR A 74 13.63 11.72 5.30
C TYR A 74 14.96 11.25 4.68
N GLU A 75 15.01 10.05 4.10
CA GLU A 75 16.25 9.41 3.59
C GLU A 75 17.35 9.34 4.68
N ILE A 76 16.96 9.22 5.94
CA ILE A 76 17.85 9.07 7.08
C ILE A 76 17.82 7.60 7.50
N PRO A 77 18.97 6.90 7.56
CA PRO A 77 19.02 5.50 7.96
C PRO A 77 18.26 5.24 9.27
N GLY A 78 17.26 4.34 9.21
CA GLY A 78 16.40 4.01 10.34
C GLY A 78 15.22 4.96 10.60
N GLN A 79 15.11 6.07 9.86
CA GLN A 79 14.04 7.08 9.95
C GLN A 79 13.46 7.44 8.55
N SER A 80 13.57 6.51 7.59
CA SER A 80 13.07 6.68 6.23
C SER A 80 11.66 6.11 6.04
N GLY A 81 11.04 5.57 7.10
CA GLY A 81 9.74 4.94 7.02
C GLY A 81 8.62 5.97 6.94
N GLY A 82 7.48 5.56 6.36
CA GLY A 82 6.28 6.41 6.37
C GLY A 82 5.82 6.78 7.79
N GLY A 83 6.10 5.95 8.80
CA GLY A 83 5.81 6.25 10.20
C GLY A 83 6.51 7.50 10.72
N ASP A 84 7.73 7.78 10.27
CA ASP A 84 8.48 9.01 10.63
C ASP A 84 7.87 10.26 9.98
N ILE A 85 7.13 10.09 8.88
CA ILE A 85 6.38 11.17 8.21
C ILE A 85 5.01 11.36 8.87
N SER A 86 4.25 10.29 9.13
CA SER A 86 2.94 10.38 9.76
C SER A 86 3.00 10.62 11.27
N GLY A 87 4.17 10.54 11.91
CA GLY A 87 4.26 10.54 13.36
C GLY A 87 3.58 9.31 13.98
N PHE A 88 3.61 8.18 13.26
CA PHE A 88 2.94 6.92 13.63
C PHE A 88 1.44 7.05 13.91
N ASN A 89 0.77 8.01 13.26
CA ASN A 89 -0.66 8.24 13.40
C ASN A 89 -1.49 6.94 13.23
N GLU A 90 -2.42 6.71 14.15
CA GLU A 90 -3.18 5.46 14.21
C GLU A 90 -4.07 5.27 12.97
N GLY A 91 -4.77 6.32 12.51
CA GLY A 91 -5.62 6.27 11.33
C GLY A 91 -4.85 6.00 10.04
N ASP A 92 -3.65 6.54 9.87
CA ASP A 92 -2.76 6.25 8.74
C ASP A 92 -2.38 4.77 8.72
N ARG A 93 -1.95 4.23 9.87
CA ARG A 93 -1.59 2.81 10.03
C ARG A 93 -2.79 1.88 9.85
N PHE A 94 -3.96 2.29 10.35
CA PHE A 94 -5.22 1.58 10.16
C PHE A 94 -5.59 1.50 8.68
N ILE A 95 -5.58 2.64 7.98
CA ILE A 95 -5.88 2.69 6.54
C ILE A 95 -4.87 1.85 5.76
N MET A 96 -3.57 1.97 6.05
CA MET A 96 -2.55 1.12 5.41
C MET A 96 -2.83 -0.38 5.64
N GLY A 97 -3.21 -0.77 6.85
CA GLY A 97 -3.62 -2.13 7.17
C GLY A 97 -4.83 -2.59 6.34
N LEU A 98 -5.85 -1.74 6.24
CA LEU A 98 -7.06 -2.00 5.45
C LEU A 98 -6.76 -2.14 3.95
N LEU A 99 -5.85 -1.33 3.40
CA LEU A 99 -5.42 -1.42 2.01
C LEU A 99 -4.65 -2.73 1.75
N ARG A 100 -3.73 -3.10 2.64
CA ARG A 100 -3.01 -4.40 2.57
C ARG A 100 -3.96 -5.58 2.68
N ALA A 101 -4.96 -5.50 3.55
CA ALA A 101 -6.00 -6.53 3.69
C ALA A 101 -6.85 -6.68 2.42
N SER A 102 -7.04 -5.58 1.67
CA SER A 102 -7.80 -5.58 0.41
C SER A 102 -7.00 -6.16 -0.78
N ALA A 103 -5.70 -5.91 -0.84
CA ALA A 103 -4.86 -6.19 -2.00
C ALA A 103 -4.56 -7.68 -2.23
N ASP A 104 -4.42 -8.10 -3.49
CA ASP A 104 -3.87 -9.44 -3.81
C ASP A 104 -2.35 -9.46 -3.63
N ALA A 105 -1.70 -8.35 -3.98
CA ALA A 105 -0.27 -8.17 -3.88
C ALA A 105 0.09 -6.75 -3.42
N VAL A 106 1.18 -6.64 -2.67
CA VAL A 106 1.79 -5.37 -2.27
C VAL A 106 3.17 -5.26 -2.92
N ILE A 107 3.41 -4.21 -3.69
CA ILE A 107 4.68 -3.98 -4.38
C ILE A 107 5.46 -2.80 -3.79
N VAL A 108 6.78 -3.01 -3.66
CA VAL A 108 7.75 -1.97 -3.35
C VAL A 108 9.02 -2.11 -4.19
N GLY A 109 9.75 -1.01 -4.36
CA GLY A 109 11.11 -1.03 -4.91
C GLY A 109 12.17 -1.46 -3.90
N ALA A 110 13.33 -1.89 -4.39
CA ALA A 110 14.49 -2.27 -3.57
C ALA A 110 14.97 -1.18 -2.60
N GLY A 111 14.90 0.10 -2.99
CA GLY A 111 15.27 1.23 -2.10
C GLY A 111 14.44 1.24 -0.82
N THR A 112 13.11 1.22 -0.97
CA THR A 112 12.18 1.10 0.16
C THR A 112 12.41 -0.16 0.98
N LEU A 113 12.69 -1.30 0.35
CA LEU A 113 13.05 -2.51 1.10
C LEU A 113 14.29 -2.27 1.99
N HIS A 114 15.32 -1.58 1.48
CA HIS A 114 16.54 -1.34 2.23
C HIS A 114 16.36 -0.35 3.39
N GLU A 115 15.51 0.65 3.19
CA GLU A 115 15.22 1.72 4.14
C GLU A 115 14.37 1.27 5.34
N VAL A 116 13.44 0.33 5.14
CA VAL A 116 12.58 -0.17 6.22
C VAL A 116 13.34 -1.14 7.14
N ASN A 117 12.77 -1.32 8.35
CA ASN A 117 13.26 -2.28 9.35
C ASN A 117 13.47 -3.67 8.70
N PRO A 118 14.58 -4.38 8.96
CA PRO A 118 14.83 -5.73 8.41
C PRO A 118 13.75 -6.78 8.73
N LYS A 119 12.95 -6.55 9.78
CA LYS A 119 11.81 -7.38 10.18
C LYS A 119 10.48 -6.99 9.53
N HIS A 120 10.46 -5.94 8.70
CA HIS A 120 9.25 -5.38 8.09
C HIS A 120 8.56 -6.37 7.17
N LEU A 121 7.24 -6.50 7.34
CA LEU A 121 6.36 -7.30 6.48
C LEU A 121 5.27 -6.40 5.90
N TRP A 122 4.97 -6.56 4.62
CA TRP A 122 3.83 -5.89 3.95
C TRP A 122 2.51 -6.62 4.20
N ALA A 123 2.24 -6.94 5.47
CA ALA A 123 1.01 -7.54 5.95
C ALA A 123 0.21 -6.52 6.78
N ALA A 124 -1.11 -6.72 6.89
CA ALA A 124 -2.00 -5.77 7.53
C ALA A 124 -1.78 -5.70 9.05
N GLU A 125 -1.63 -6.85 9.69
CA GLU A 125 -1.38 -6.99 11.12
C GLU A 125 0.03 -6.53 11.54
N TYR A 126 0.97 -6.43 10.59
CA TYR A 126 2.29 -5.86 10.87
C TYR A 126 2.21 -4.35 11.10
N VAL A 127 1.43 -3.63 10.27
CA VAL A 127 1.32 -2.17 10.38
C VAL A 127 0.37 -1.75 11.50
N TYR A 128 -0.71 -2.49 11.74
CA TYR A 128 -1.66 -2.16 12.80
C TYR A 128 -2.14 -3.44 13.48
N ARG A 129 -1.49 -3.78 14.61
CA ARG A 129 -1.64 -5.08 15.27
C ARG A 129 -2.99 -5.21 15.95
N GLU A 130 -3.49 -4.11 16.49
CA GLU A 130 -4.77 -4.00 17.19
C GLU A 130 -5.94 -4.36 16.28
N GLY A 131 -5.81 -4.10 14.97
CA GLY A 131 -6.81 -4.45 13.95
C GLY A 131 -6.62 -5.81 13.27
N ALA A 132 -5.68 -6.63 13.73
CA ALA A 132 -5.32 -7.90 13.06
C ALA A 132 -6.54 -8.81 12.80
N GLU A 133 -7.42 -8.97 13.80
CA GLU A 133 -8.62 -9.80 13.68
C GLU A 133 -9.62 -9.22 12.68
N TRP A 134 -9.79 -7.89 12.67
CA TRP A 134 -10.66 -7.23 11.70
C TRP A 134 -10.18 -7.45 10.26
N TYR A 135 -8.87 -7.29 10.03
CA TYR A 135 -8.27 -7.49 8.72
C TYR A 135 -8.35 -8.94 8.28
N ALA A 136 -8.07 -9.89 9.18
CA ALA A 136 -8.15 -11.32 8.88
C ALA A 136 -9.57 -11.73 8.48
N ARG A 137 -10.59 -11.31 9.25
CA ARG A 137 -11.99 -11.58 8.96
C ARG A 137 -12.43 -10.95 7.64
N TYR A 138 -12.10 -9.68 7.42
CA TYR A 138 -12.41 -9.01 6.16
C TYR A 138 -11.76 -9.70 4.96
N ARG A 139 -10.48 -10.05 5.06
CA ARG A 139 -9.73 -10.68 3.97
C ARG A 139 -10.18 -12.10 3.68
N GLY A 140 -10.41 -12.92 4.70
CA GLY A 140 -10.78 -14.34 4.56
C GLY A 140 -12.27 -14.55 4.31
N ASP A 141 -13.12 -13.94 5.12
CA ASP A 141 -14.56 -14.28 5.14
C ASP A 141 -15.35 -13.45 4.12
N ILE A 142 -14.90 -12.23 3.82
CA ILE A 142 -15.59 -11.32 2.90
C ILE A 142 -14.92 -11.30 1.52
N LEU A 143 -13.59 -11.16 1.47
CA LEU A 143 -12.86 -11.09 0.19
C LEU A 143 -12.43 -12.46 -0.34
N HIS A 144 -12.50 -13.52 0.48
CA HIS A 144 -12.07 -14.88 0.13
C HIS A 144 -10.63 -14.97 -0.38
N LYS A 145 -9.74 -14.16 0.21
CA LYS A 145 -8.31 -14.12 -0.14
C LYS A 145 -7.48 -14.97 0.83
N PRO A 146 -6.29 -15.45 0.41
CA PRO A 146 -5.33 -16.11 1.31
C PRO A 146 -4.93 -15.22 2.48
N GLN A 147 -4.40 -15.80 3.55
CA GLN A 147 -4.04 -15.07 4.78
C GLN A 147 -3.23 -13.78 4.53
N TYR A 148 -2.25 -13.83 3.62
CA TYR A 148 -1.38 -12.70 3.31
C TYR A 148 -1.52 -12.26 1.85
N PRO A 149 -1.32 -10.97 1.52
CA PRO A 149 -1.03 -10.56 0.15
C PRO A 149 0.34 -11.10 -0.27
N ILE A 150 0.54 -11.22 -1.59
CA ILE A 150 1.86 -11.51 -2.14
C ILE A 150 2.74 -10.27 -1.95
N ASN A 151 3.91 -10.43 -1.35
CA ASN A 151 4.87 -9.34 -1.24
C ASN A 151 5.78 -9.32 -2.46
N VAL A 152 5.70 -8.26 -3.26
CA VAL A 152 6.43 -8.12 -4.52
C VAL A 152 7.57 -7.12 -4.33
N ILE A 153 8.80 -7.58 -4.54
CA ILE A 153 10.01 -6.74 -4.45
C ILE A 153 10.56 -6.53 -5.86
N ALA A 154 10.49 -5.30 -6.36
CA ALA A 154 11.07 -4.94 -7.66
C ALA A 154 12.53 -4.49 -7.51
N SER A 155 13.45 -5.22 -8.11
CA SER A 155 14.88 -4.90 -8.09
C SER A 155 15.55 -5.25 -9.42
N GLY A 156 15.98 -4.24 -10.17
CA GLY A 156 16.66 -4.45 -11.45
C GLY A 156 18.00 -5.17 -11.30
N SER A 157 18.77 -4.81 -10.27
CA SER A 157 20.13 -5.33 -10.03
C SER A 157 20.18 -6.63 -9.24
N GLY A 158 19.07 -7.05 -8.62
CA GLY A 158 19.03 -8.22 -7.72
C GLY A 158 19.83 -8.05 -6.42
N ARG A 159 20.44 -6.89 -6.18
CA ARG A 159 21.19 -6.60 -4.94
C ARG A 159 20.23 -6.38 -3.80
N LEU A 160 19.91 -7.45 -3.08
CA LEU A 160 18.96 -7.47 -1.97
C LEU A 160 19.59 -8.21 -0.78
N ASP A 161 19.30 -7.73 0.43
CA ASP A 161 19.62 -8.45 1.66
C ASP A 161 18.59 -9.57 1.88
N LEU A 162 18.94 -10.78 1.47
CA LEU A 162 18.11 -11.99 1.58
C LEU A 162 18.00 -12.52 3.03
N SER A 163 18.61 -11.86 4.01
CA SER A 163 18.41 -12.19 5.44
C SER A 163 17.12 -11.60 6.01
N ARG A 164 16.52 -10.60 5.33
CA ARG A 164 15.32 -9.90 5.77
C ARG A 164 14.11 -10.82 5.94
N ALA A 165 13.25 -10.49 6.91
CA ALA A 165 12.12 -11.33 7.29
C ALA A 165 11.14 -11.59 6.13
N VAL A 166 10.92 -10.60 5.26
CA VAL A 166 10.03 -10.73 4.09
C VAL A 166 10.36 -11.93 3.21
N PHE A 167 11.62 -12.36 3.15
CA PHE A 167 12.06 -13.49 2.32
C PHE A 167 11.98 -14.86 3.02
N ARG A 168 11.81 -14.85 4.35
CA ARG A 168 12.00 -16.03 5.23
C ARG A 168 10.79 -16.38 6.07
N THR A 169 9.82 -15.49 6.19
CA THR A 169 8.58 -15.75 6.93
C THR A 169 7.79 -16.88 6.26
N PRO A 170 7.52 -18.00 6.96
CA PRO A 170 6.67 -19.06 6.42
C PRO A 170 5.24 -18.57 6.15
N GLY A 171 4.62 -19.07 5.08
CA GLY A 171 3.25 -18.69 4.68
C GLY A 171 3.14 -17.33 3.97
N LEU A 172 4.13 -16.44 4.12
CA LEU A 172 4.20 -15.17 3.41
C LEU A 172 4.90 -15.36 2.06
N ARG A 173 4.12 -15.48 0.98
CA ARG A 173 4.65 -15.61 -0.37
C ARG A 173 5.30 -14.31 -0.82
N THR A 174 6.58 -14.36 -1.18
CA THR A 174 7.35 -13.22 -1.68
C THR A 174 7.83 -13.45 -3.10
N VAL A 175 7.68 -12.46 -3.97
CA VAL A 175 8.10 -12.52 -5.38
C VAL A 175 9.10 -11.41 -5.64
N ILE A 176 10.34 -11.78 -5.98
CA ILE A 176 11.36 -10.83 -6.44
C ILE A 176 11.24 -10.70 -7.95
N VAL A 177 10.88 -9.50 -8.42
CA VAL A 177 10.79 -9.19 -9.85
C VAL A 177 12.06 -8.48 -10.28
N THR A 178 12.76 -9.08 -11.23
CA THR A 178 14.14 -8.69 -11.55
C THR A 178 14.48 -8.87 -13.04
N THR A 179 15.66 -8.41 -13.42
CA THR A 179 16.23 -8.61 -14.75
C THR A 179 16.98 -9.94 -14.81
N ARG A 180 17.50 -10.33 -15.98
CA ARG A 180 18.35 -11.51 -16.09
C ARG A 180 19.60 -11.40 -15.21
N GLU A 181 20.31 -10.27 -15.31
CA GLU A 181 21.49 -9.99 -14.49
C GLU A 181 21.16 -10.03 -12.99
N GLY A 182 20.03 -9.42 -12.59
CA GLY A 182 19.61 -9.45 -11.19
C GLY A 182 19.24 -10.86 -10.69
N ALA A 183 18.68 -11.72 -11.55
CA ALA A 183 18.42 -13.11 -11.19
C ALA A 183 19.72 -13.92 -11.02
N GLU A 184 20.74 -13.69 -11.86
CA GLU A 184 22.06 -14.30 -11.70
C GLU A 184 22.70 -13.88 -10.35
N HIS A 185 22.60 -12.59 -10.00
CA HIS A 185 23.06 -12.10 -8.70
C HIS A 185 22.33 -12.79 -7.53
N LEU A 186 21.00 -12.89 -7.60
CA LEU A 186 20.18 -13.52 -6.57
C LEU A 186 20.47 -15.02 -6.43
N ALA A 187 20.69 -15.70 -7.56
CA ALA A 187 21.07 -17.11 -7.56
C ALA A 187 22.42 -17.30 -6.86
N ALA A 188 23.42 -16.47 -7.18
CA ALA A 188 24.71 -16.49 -6.50
C ALA A 188 24.61 -16.15 -5.00
N ALA A 189 23.66 -15.29 -4.61
CA ALA A 189 23.36 -14.94 -3.23
C ALA A 189 22.53 -16.01 -2.47
N GLY A 190 22.17 -17.13 -3.11
CA GLY A 190 21.48 -18.24 -2.47
C GLY A 190 19.95 -18.10 -2.42
N ALA A 191 19.34 -17.29 -3.28
CA ALA A 191 17.88 -17.12 -3.32
C ALA A 191 17.11 -18.44 -3.54
N ALA A 192 17.73 -19.43 -4.19
CA ALA A 192 17.13 -20.75 -4.41
C ALA A 192 16.86 -21.54 -3.11
N ALA A 193 17.52 -21.20 -2.00
CA ALA A 193 17.30 -21.84 -0.70
C ALA A 193 16.10 -21.26 0.08
N LEU A 194 15.47 -20.19 -0.42
CA LEU A 194 14.36 -19.50 0.25
C LEU A 194 13.03 -20.17 -0.12
N THR A 195 12.40 -20.85 0.84
CA THR A 195 11.15 -21.60 0.60
C THR A 195 9.93 -20.74 0.34
N SER A 196 9.92 -19.51 0.87
CA SER A 196 8.80 -18.57 0.72
C SER A 196 9.00 -17.56 -0.42
N THR A 197 10.12 -17.64 -1.15
CA THR A 197 10.52 -16.62 -2.13
C THR A 197 10.65 -17.21 -3.52
N GLU A 198 10.04 -16.53 -4.49
CA GLU A 198 10.15 -16.84 -5.91
C GLU A 198 10.85 -15.71 -6.64
N VAL A 199 11.77 -16.03 -7.55
CA VAL A 199 12.40 -15.04 -8.45
C VAL A 199 11.70 -15.09 -9.81
N ARG A 200 11.34 -13.93 -10.35
CA ARG A 200 10.75 -13.77 -11.68
C ARG A 200 11.55 -12.78 -12.51
N VAL A 201 11.98 -13.24 -13.68
CA VAL A 201 12.73 -12.45 -14.65
C VAL A 201 11.76 -11.84 -15.65
N ILE A 202 11.77 -10.51 -15.76
CA ILE A 202 11.08 -9.83 -16.87
C ILE A 202 11.97 -9.90 -18.10
N GLN A 203 11.47 -10.55 -19.15
CA GLN A 203 12.11 -10.62 -20.45
C GLN A 203 11.71 -9.40 -21.27
N ASN A 204 12.51 -8.34 -21.21
CA ASN A 204 12.38 -7.17 -22.09
C ASN A 204 13.60 -7.07 -23.01
N SER A 205 13.44 -6.44 -24.17
CA SER A 205 14.53 -6.16 -25.13
C SER A 205 15.59 -5.18 -24.59
N GLY A 206 15.45 -4.70 -23.35
CA GLY A 206 16.38 -3.82 -22.66
C GLY A 206 16.63 -4.24 -21.21
N SER A 207 17.68 -3.71 -20.59
CA SER A 207 18.18 -4.07 -19.26
C SER A 207 17.39 -3.47 -18.09
N ARG A 208 16.19 -2.89 -18.31
CA ARG A 208 15.41 -2.21 -17.28
C ARG A 208 14.04 -2.86 -17.07
N LEU A 209 13.64 -2.91 -15.79
CA LEU A 209 12.28 -3.27 -15.40
C LEU A 209 11.32 -2.16 -15.81
N THR A 210 10.28 -2.51 -16.56
CA THR A 210 9.19 -1.58 -16.90
C THR A 210 7.97 -1.89 -16.06
N ALA A 211 7.30 -0.86 -15.52
CA ALA A 211 6.05 -1.00 -14.78
C ALA A 211 5.01 -1.85 -15.52
N ALA A 212 4.78 -1.62 -16.82
CA ALA A 212 3.84 -2.39 -17.62
C ALA A 212 4.12 -3.90 -17.61
N ALA A 213 5.39 -4.30 -17.76
CA ALA A 213 5.77 -5.71 -17.72
C ALA A 213 5.61 -6.34 -16.33
N ILE A 214 5.88 -5.59 -15.25
CA ILE A 214 5.63 -6.05 -13.87
C ILE A 214 4.14 -6.32 -13.70
N VAL A 215 3.31 -5.36 -14.07
CA VAL A 215 1.85 -5.43 -13.96
C VAL A 215 1.27 -6.59 -14.77
N ALA A 216 1.72 -6.76 -16.02
CA ALA A 216 1.29 -7.86 -16.89
C ALA A 216 1.70 -9.23 -16.34
N MET A 217 2.92 -9.36 -15.83
CA MET A 217 3.40 -10.60 -15.21
C MET A 217 2.59 -10.96 -13.97
N LEU A 218 2.33 -10.00 -13.07
CA LEU A 218 1.54 -10.22 -11.87
C LEU A 218 0.10 -10.65 -12.18
N ALA A 219 -0.53 -10.05 -13.20
CA ALA A 219 -1.85 -10.51 -13.65
C ALA A 219 -1.80 -11.93 -14.22
N ARG A 220 -0.85 -12.22 -15.11
CA ARG A 220 -0.80 -13.49 -15.85
C ARG A 220 -0.38 -14.68 -15.00
N GLU A 221 0.63 -14.50 -14.15
CA GLU A 221 1.27 -15.62 -13.43
C GLU A 221 0.77 -15.77 -11.98
N PHE A 222 0.22 -14.70 -11.40
CA PHE A 222 -0.16 -14.66 -9.99
C PHE A 222 -1.65 -14.31 -9.78
N ASP A 223 -2.40 -14.12 -10.88
CA ASP A 223 -3.81 -13.73 -10.88
C ASP A 223 -4.13 -12.47 -10.05
N VAL A 224 -3.16 -11.55 -9.94
CA VAL A 224 -3.31 -10.32 -9.14
C VAL A 224 -4.42 -9.47 -9.77
N LYS A 225 -5.49 -9.19 -9.03
CA LYS A 225 -6.59 -8.31 -9.47
C LYS A 225 -6.48 -6.91 -8.87
N LEU A 226 -6.03 -6.81 -7.63
CA LEU A 226 -5.75 -5.56 -6.94
C LEU A 226 -4.28 -5.51 -6.49
N LEU A 227 -3.53 -4.58 -7.04
CA LEU A 227 -2.13 -4.33 -6.71
C LEU A 227 -2.02 -3.06 -5.87
N LEU A 228 -1.49 -3.19 -4.65
CA LEU A 228 -1.15 -2.05 -3.79
C LEU A 228 0.32 -1.69 -3.97
N HIS A 229 0.60 -0.45 -4.37
CA HIS A 229 1.95 0.07 -4.51
C HIS A 229 2.30 0.96 -3.32
N GLU A 230 3.25 0.52 -2.48
CA GLU A 230 3.65 1.23 -1.25
C GLU A 230 5.04 1.89 -1.32
N GLY A 231 5.64 1.95 -2.51
CA GLY A 231 6.65 2.96 -2.77
C GLY A 231 7.92 2.47 -3.46
N GLY A 232 8.95 3.27 -3.21
CA GLY A 232 10.03 3.58 -4.14
C GLY A 232 9.54 4.68 -5.08
N PRO A 233 9.75 5.98 -4.77
CA PRO A 233 9.26 7.10 -5.59
C PRO A 233 9.65 7.01 -7.07
N ILE A 234 10.80 6.39 -7.37
CA ILE A 234 11.25 6.11 -8.75
C ILE A 234 10.38 5.03 -9.42
N LEU A 235 10.12 3.92 -8.73
CA LEU A 235 9.26 2.85 -9.24
C LEU A 235 7.84 3.36 -9.42
N PHE A 236 7.30 4.04 -8.41
CA PHE A 236 5.95 4.60 -8.46
C PHE A 236 5.82 5.66 -9.55
N GLY A 237 6.83 6.53 -9.70
CA GLY A 237 6.94 7.47 -10.81
C GLY A 237 6.81 6.79 -12.18
N SER A 238 7.45 5.63 -12.37
CA SER A 238 7.33 4.83 -13.60
C SER A 238 5.91 4.29 -13.83
N PHE A 239 5.21 3.86 -12.78
CA PHE A 239 3.81 3.42 -12.87
C PHE A 239 2.89 4.57 -13.28
N VAL A 240 3.07 5.75 -12.66
CA VAL A 240 2.27 6.94 -12.99
C VAL A 240 2.55 7.43 -14.41
N ALA A 241 3.83 7.47 -14.82
CA ALA A 241 4.25 7.85 -16.17
C ALA A 241 3.60 6.97 -17.27
N GLN A 242 3.43 5.68 -16.98
CA GLN A 242 2.80 4.72 -17.89
C GLN A 242 1.27 4.67 -17.74
N GLY A 243 0.67 5.53 -16.90
CA GLY A 243 -0.77 5.59 -16.69
C GLY A 243 -1.35 4.32 -16.04
N LEU A 244 -0.55 3.62 -15.24
CA LEU A 244 -0.90 2.33 -14.64
C LEU A 244 -1.50 2.44 -13.24
N VAL A 245 -1.46 3.62 -12.60
CA VAL A 245 -2.07 3.86 -11.28
C VAL A 245 -3.50 4.38 -11.45
N ASP A 246 -4.45 3.69 -10.84
CA ASP A 246 -5.88 4.01 -10.94
C ASP A 246 -6.34 4.94 -9.82
N GLU A 247 -5.91 4.66 -8.59
CA GLU A 247 -6.23 5.47 -7.40
C GLU A 247 -5.01 5.79 -6.53
N PHE A 248 -5.11 6.88 -5.80
CA PHE A 248 -4.08 7.41 -4.91
C PHE A 248 -4.69 7.60 -3.53
N PHE A 249 -4.15 6.87 -2.55
CA PHE A 249 -4.37 7.07 -1.13
C PHE A 249 -3.18 7.88 -0.61
N VAL A 250 -3.45 9.11 -0.17
CA VAL A 250 -2.43 10.05 0.28
C VAL A 250 -2.80 10.56 1.66
N THR A 251 -2.04 10.17 2.67
CA THR A 251 -2.09 10.79 3.99
C THR A 251 -1.28 12.08 3.97
N ILE A 252 -1.88 13.19 4.37
CA ILE A 252 -1.19 14.46 4.63
C ILE A 252 -0.99 14.58 6.13
N ALA A 253 0.27 14.49 6.56
CA ALA A 253 0.69 14.71 7.93
C ALA A 253 0.84 16.22 8.20
N PRO A 254 0.46 16.71 9.39
CA PRO A 254 0.56 18.12 9.80
C PRO A 254 2.02 18.49 10.15
N GLN A 255 2.96 18.14 9.28
CA GLN A 255 4.40 18.31 9.45
C GLN A 255 4.97 19.05 8.25
N LEU A 256 6.07 19.77 8.47
CA LEU A 256 6.92 20.33 7.42
C LEU A 256 8.30 19.67 7.54
N ALA A 257 8.83 19.19 6.41
CA ALA A 257 10.18 18.65 6.39
C ALA A 257 11.17 19.65 5.77
N GLY A 258 10.80 20.31 4.67
CA GLY A 258 11.71 21.12 3.87
C GLY A 258 12.69 20.29 3.06
N ARG A 259 13.44 20.96 2.18
CA ARG A 259 14.49 20.35 1.33
C ARG A 259 15.73 21.24 1.33
N ASN A 260 16.91 20.61 1.33
CA ASN A 260 18.18 21.31 1.16
C ASN A 260 18.96 20.67 0.00
N GLN A 261 19.77 21.47 -0.70
CA GLN A 261 20.70 20.96 -1.71
C GLN A 261 21.73 20.05 -1.01
N GLY A 262 21.84 18.79 -1.46
CA GLY A 262 22.77 17.80 -0.92
C GLY A 262 22.17 16.74 0.02
N SER A 263 20.91 16.89 0.45
CA SER A 263 20.18 15.85 1.20
C SER A 263 18.87 15.54 0.49
N PRO A 264 18.79 14.46 -0.31
CA PRO A 264 17.59 14.17 -1.08
C PRO A 264 16.43 13.90 -0.13
N ARG A 265 15.30 14.56 -0.37
CA ARG A 265 14.02 14.31 0.29
C ARG A 265 12.96 14.18 -0.79
N PRO A 266 12.65 12.95 -1.20
CA PRO A 266 11.81 12.73 -2.36
C PRO A 266 10.38 13.22 -2.09
N GLY A 267 9.72 13.65 -3.17
CA GLY A 267 8.26 13.65 -3.20
C GLY A 267 7.72 12.27 -3.57
N MET A 268 6.40 12.17 -3.69
CA MET A 268 5.73 10.92 -4.07
C MET A 268 6.23 10.35 -5.41
N LEU A 269 6.60 11.22 -6.35
CA LEU A 269 7.16 10.84 -7.65
C LEU A 269 8.63 11.28 -7.75
N ALA A 270 9.48 10.39 -8.27
CA ALA A 270 10.85 10.68 -8.64
C ALA A 270 11.19 9.99 -9.97
N GLY A 271 12.24 10.46 -10.66
CA GLY A 271 12.70 9.86 -11.93
C GLY A 271 11.75 10.08 -13.12
N VAL A 272 10.70 10.89 -12.95
CA VAL A 272 9.77 11.35 -13.99
C VAL A 272 9.49 12.83 -13.77
N GLU A 273 9.32 13.56 -14.87
CA GLU A 273 8.86 14.95 -14.88
C GLU A 273 7.73 15.09 -15.90
N PHE A 274 6.64 15.74 -15.49
CA PHE A 274 5.53 16.07 -16.37
C PHE A 274 5.54 17.56 -16.68
N LEU A 275 5.16 17.92 -17.90
CA LEU A 275 4.90 19.31 -18.26
C LEU A 275 3.47 19.67 -17.83
N PRO A 276 3.14 20.97 -17.64
CA PRO A 276 1.78 21.38 -17.28
C PRO A 276 0.67 20.78 -18.15
N GLY A 277 0.93 20.58 -19.45
CA GLY A 277 -0.02 19.97 -20.39
C GLY A 277 -0.07 18.43 -20.36
N THR A 278 0.90 17.77 -19.74
CA THR A 278 0.96 16.29 -19.66
C THR A 278 0.80 15.76 -18.23
N ALA A 279 0.79 16.65 -17.24
CA ALA A 279 0.57 16.30 -15.85
C ALA A 279 -0.84 15.71 -15.66
N PRO A 280 -0.97 14.53 -15.04
CA PRO A 280 -2.26 13.88 -14.89
C PRO A 280 -3.15 14.65 -13.91
N TRP A 281 -4.34 15.03 -14.36
CA TRP A 281 -5.37 15.55 -13.47
C TRP A 281 -6.05 14.43 -12.71
N LEU A 282 -6.24 14.65 -11.41
CA LEU A 282 -6.92 13.72 -10.52
C LEU A 282 -8.31 14.23 -10.15
N GLU A 283 -9.10 13.33 -9.59
CA GLU A 283 -10.46 13.57 -9.16
C GLU A 283 -10.63 13.06 -7.73
N ALA A 284 -11.07 13.94 -6.82
CA ALA A 284 -11.26 13.58 -5.42
C ALA A 284 -12.44 12.60 -5.27
N LEU A 285 -12.18 11.49 -4.58
CA LEU A 285 -13.16 10.49 -4.18
C LEU A 285 -13.54 10.65 -2.70
N SER A 286 -12.57 10.84 -1.81
CA SER A 286 -12.84 11.08 -0.39
C SER A 286 -11.80 11.97 0.26
N VAL A 287 -12.23 12.70 1.28
CA VAL A 287 -11.37 13.37 2.26
C VAL A 287 -11.83 12.93 3.64
N LYS A 288 -10.93 12.36 4.41
CA LYS A 288 -11.19 11.90 5.78
C LYS A 288 -10.16 12.49 6.74
N GLN A 289 -10.46 12.46 8.04
CA GLN A 289 -9.64 13.10 9.06
C GLN A 289 -9.62 12.28 10.36
N GLN A 290 -8.47 12.24 11.01
CA GLN A 290 -8.34 11.86 12.42
C GLN A 290 -7.23 12.74 13.04
N GLY A 291 -7.56 13.43 14.14
CA GLY A 291 -6.72 14.53 14.63
C GLY A 291 -6.48 15.57 13.52
N ASP A 292 -5.21 15.92 13.32
CA ASP A 292 -4.80 16.91 12.31
C ASP A 292 -4.30 16.27 10.99
N HIS A 293 -4.40 14.94 10.87
CA HIS A 293 -4.06 14.22 9.63
C HIS A 293 -5.25 14.19 8.70
N LEU A 294 -4.98 14.39 7.40
CA LEU A 294 -5.97 14.21 6.33
C LEU A 294 -5.65 12.96 5.52
N TYR A 295 -6.66 12.16 5.23
CA TYR A 295 -6.56 10.98 4.37
C TYR A 295 -7.33 11.25 3.08
N LEU A 296 -6.58 11.38 1.99
CA LEU A 296 -7.11 11.74 0.70
C LEU A 296 -7.18 10.51 -0.20
N ARG A 297 -8.30 10.34 -0.89
CA ARG A 297 -8.46 9.33 -1.95
C ARG A 297 -8.77 10.06 -3.25
N TYR A 298 -7.94 9.84 -4.26
CA TYR A 298 -8.14 10.36 -5.60
C TYR A 298 -8.16 9.23 -6.61
N ARG A 299 -8.83 9.45 -7.75
CA ARG A 299 -8.64 8.64 -8.95
C ARG A 299 -8.10 9.47 -10.11
N LYS A 300 -7.49 8.83 -11.09
CA LYS A 300 -7.17 9.48 -12.36
C LYS A 300 -8.45 9.98 -13.04
N ARG A 301 -8.48 11.24 -13.49
CA ARG A 301 -9.59 11.74 -14.28
C ARG A 301 -9.60 11.03 -15.63
N THR A 302 -10.70 10.35 -15.95
CA THR A 302 -10.94 9.91 -17.33
C THR A 302 -11.29 11.15 -18.13
N SER A 303 -10.52 11.46 -19.19
CA SER A 303 -10.96 12.44 -20.17
C SER A 303 -12.33 12.00 -20.68
N SER A 304 -13.36 12.81 -20.47
CA SER A 304 -14.54 12.75 -21.33
C SER A 304 -14.02 12.86 -22.75
N ALA A 305 -14.35 11.89 -23.59
CA ALA A 305 -14.20 12.06 -25.03
C ALA A 305 -15.09 13.26 -25.39
N GLU A 306 -14.47 14.43 -25.58
CA GLU A 306 -15.06 15.54 -26.33
C GLU A 306 -14.91 15.25 -27.83
#